data_AF-A0A662JFB1-F1
#
_entry.id   AF-A0A662JFB1-F1
#
_cell.length_a   1.000
_cell.length_b   1.000
_cell.length_c   1.000
_cell.angle_alpha   90.00
_cell.angle_beta   90.00
_cell.angle_gamma   90.00
#
_symmetry.space_group_name_H-M   'P 1'
#
loop_
_entity.id
_entity.type
_entity.pdbx_description
1 polymer ?
#
loop_
_entity_poly.entity_id
_entity_poly.type
_entity_poly.pdbx_seq_one_letter_code
_entity_poly.pdbx_strand_id
1 'polypeptide(L)'
;MPSACGIACEVCGGRAKGTCPIGGCVPGTQAADKLEAQRKILGFTCPILECALKHGVDHCSRDCPDFPCEKYYQMEIPYSKKFLDILKKVLKH
;
A
#
# COMPACT_ATOMS: atom_id res chain seq x y z
N MET A 1 8.97 2.71 8.57
CA MET A 1 8.02 3.72 8.07
C MET A 1 6.89 2.99 7.36
N PRO A 2 5.63 3.35 7.62
CA PRO A 2 4.47 2.80 6.94
C PRO A 2 4.59 2.89 5.42
N SER A 3 4.06 1.90 4.71
CA SER A 3 3.98 1.92 3.26
C SER A 3 2.79 2.74 2.76
N ALA A 4 2.67 2.93 1.44
CA ALA A 4 1.54 3.63 0.83
C ALA A 4 0.16 3.10 1.30
N CYS A 5 0.03 1.80 1.54
CA CYS A 5 -1.21 1.21 2.04
C CYS A 5 -1.41 1.28 3.55
N GLY A 6 -0.53 1.97 4.29
CA GLY A 6 -0.61 2.11 5.75
C GLY A 6 -0.02 0.93 6.54
N ILE A 7 0.38 -0.17 5.88
CA ILE A 7 1.05 -1.28 6.55
C ILE A 7 2.49 -0.90 6.90
N ALA A 8 2.82 -0.97 8.19
CA ALA A 8 4.17 -0.80 8.71
C ALA A 8 5.02 -2.05 8.41
N CYS A 9 5.86 -1.97 7.38
CA CYS A 9 6.69 -3.11 7.00
C CYS A 9 7.73 -3.47 8.06
N GLU A 10 8.13 -2.53 8.93
CA GLU A 10 9.05 -2.76 10.05
C GLU A 10 8.56 -3.83 11.06
N VAL A 11 7.25 -4.00 11.21
CA VAL A 11 6.65 -5.01 12.10
C VAL A 11 6.11 -6.22 11.34
N CYS A 12 6.25 -6.25 10.01
CA CYS A 12 5.77 -7.35 9.19
C CYS A 12 6.60 -8.61 9.43
N GLY A 13 5.95 -9.71 9.81
CA GLY A 13 6.61 -10.99 10.04
C GLY A 13 7.40 -11.52 8.83
N GLY A 14 6.92 -11.27 7.61
CA GLY A 14 7.65 -11.67 6.39
C GLY A 14 8.94 -10.88 6.20
N ARG A 15 8.95 -9.58 6.50
CA ARG A 15 10.18 -8.78 6.45
C ARG A 15 11.13 -9.17 7.60
N ALA A 16 10.61 -9.31 8.82
CA ALA A 16 11.41 -9.67 9.98
C ALA A 16 12.11 -11.04 9.82
N LYS A 17 11.46 -11.99 9.16
CA LYS A 17 12.04 -13.31 8.85
C LYS A 17 12.89 -13.34 7.57
N GLY A 18 13.05 -12.21 6.87
CA GLY A 18 13.79 -12.15 5.61
C GLY A 18 13.11 -12.87 4.43
N THR A 19 11.82 -13.23 4.55
CA THR A 19 11.07 -13.97 3.52
C THR A 19 10.27 -13.07 2.58
N CYS A 20 10.17 -11.77 2.88
CA CYS A 20 9.54 -10.81 1.97
C CYS A 20 10.45 -10.60 0.74
N PRO A 21 10.02 -10.99 -0.49
CA PRO A 21 10.90 -10.98 -1.67
C PRO A 21 11.44 -9.58 -2.04
N ILE A 22 10.72 -8.52 -1.63
CA ILE A 22 11.05 -7.13 -1.93
C ILE A 22 11.59 -6.37 -0.70
N GLY A 23 11.79 -7.05 0.43
CA GLY A 23 12.31 -6.44 1.67
C GLY A 23 11.38 -5.37 2.27
N GLY A 24 10.09 -5.43 1.96
CA GLY A 24 9.08 -4.46 2.38
C GLY A 24 8.86 -3.31 1.38
N CYS A 25 7.73 -2.63 1.57
CA CYS A 25 7.29 -1.47 0.80
C CYS A 25 7.69 -0.15 1.50
N VAL A 26 7.35 0.96 0.85
CA VAL A 26 7.75 2.33 1.21
C VAL A 26 6.57 3.30 1.01
N PRO A 27 6.66 4.57 1.49
CA PRO A 27 5.71 5.62 1.13
C PRO A 27 5.64 5.82 -0.38
N GLY A 28 4.50 6.27 -0.90
CA GLY A 28 4.26 6.32 -2.34
C GLY A 28 5.22 7.22 -3.11
N THR A 29 5.63 8.37 -2.58
CA THR A 29 6.59 9.26 -3.27
C THR A 29 7.99 8.66 -3.41
N GLN A 30 8.30 7.61 -2.64
CA GLN A 30 9.60 6.92 -2.62
C GLN A 30 9.54 5.56 -3.34
N ALA A 31 8.45 5.28 -4.06
CA ALA A 31 8.16 3.93 -4.52
C ALA A 31 8.87 3.49 -5.81
N ALA A 32 9.54 4.37 -6.54
CA ALA A 32 10.10 4.08 -7.86
C ALA A 32 10.99 2.81 -7.87
N ASP A 33 12.02 2.79 -7.03
CA ASP A 33 12.95 1.65 -6.93
C ASP A 33 12.26 0.37 -6.45
N LYS A 34 11.25 0.51 -5.58
CA LYS A 34 10.47 -0.63 -5.07
C LYS A 34 9.56 -1.23 -6.12
N LEU A 35 8.96 -0.41 -6.98
CA LEU A 35 8.12 -0.88 -8.09
C LEU A 35 8.97 -1.60 -9.14
N GLU A 36 10.17 -1.09 -9.44
CA GLU A 36 11.13 -1.79 -10.32
C GLU A 36 11.55 -3.14 -9.74
N ALA A 37 11.86 -3.18 -8.43
CA ALA A 37 12.17 -4.44 -7.75
C ALA A 37 10.99 -5.43 -7.77
N GLN A 38 9.76 -4.95 -7.55
CA GLN A 38 8.55 -5.77 -7.66
C GLN A 38 8.39 -6.36 -9.07
N ARG A 39 8.52 -5.53 -10.12
CA ARG A 39 8.45 -5.99 -11.51
C ARG A 39 9.48 -7.07 -11.79
N LYS A 40 10.74 -6.88 -11.37
CA LYS A 40 11.84 -7.82 -11.61
C LYS A 40 11.72 -9.13 -10.84
N ILE A 41 11.29 -9.07 -9.57
CA ILE A 41 11.29 -10.23 -8.66
C ILE A 41 9.96 -10.99 -8.68
N LEU A 42 8.85 -10.26 -8.76
CA LEU A 42 7.49 -10.82 -8.67
C LEU A 42 6.79 -10.94 -10.02
N GLY A 43 7.28 -10.25 -11.06
CA GLY A 43 6.63 -10.19 -12.38
C GLY A 43 5.43 -9.24 -12.45
N PHE A 44 5.09 -8.55 -11.36
CA PHE A 44 4.01 -7.56 -11.31
C PHE A 44 4.38 -6.42 -10.33
N THR A 45 3.70 -5.27 -10.48
CA THR A 45 3.79 -4.14 -9.54
C THR A 45 2.57 -4.09 -8.64
N CYS A 46 2.74 -3.61 -7.41
CA CYS A 46 1.61 -3.36 -6.51
C CYS A 46 0.80 -2.18 -7.04
N PRO A 47 -0.49 -2.37 -7.43
CA PRO A 47 -1.27 -1.31 -8.07
C PRO A 47 -1.61 -0.17 -7.13
N ILE A 48 -1.63 -0.42 -5.82
CA ILE A 48 -1.80 0.63 -4.80
C ILE A 48 -0.55 1.51 -4.73
N LEU A 49 0.62 0.88 -4.67
CA LEU A 49 1.90 1.58 -4.56
C LEU A 49 2.21 2.38 -5.83
N GLU A 50 1.92 1.80 -7.00
CA GLU A 50 2.06 2.47 -8.30
C GLU A 50 1.10 3.68 -8.41
N CYS A 51 -0.15 3.53 -7.97
CA CYS A 51 -1.12 4.62 -7.92
C CYS A 51 -0.66 5.74 -6.99
N ALA A 52 -0.13 5.40 -5.82
CA ALA A 52 0.36 6.36 -4.84
C ALA A 52 1.55 7.18 -5.39
N LEU A 53 2.50 6.54 -6.07
CA LEU A 53 3.60 7.23 -6.76
C LEU A 53 3.08 8.20 -7.82
N LYS A 54 2.16 7.73 -8.68
CA LYS A 54 1.60 8.54 -9.77
C LYS A 54 0.88 9.81 -9.27
N HIS A 55 0.24 9.73 -8.11
CA HIS A 55 -0.52 10.85 -7.53
C HIS A 55 0.25 11.62 -6.44
N GLY A 56 1.52 11.28 -6.19
CA GLY A 56 2.34 11.95 -5.18
C GLY A 56 1.81 11.79 -3.75
N VAL A 57 1.18 10.66 -3.45
CA VAL A 57 0.58 10.35 -2.14
C VAL A 57 1.49 9.44 -1.34
N ASP A 58 1.85 9.82 -0.12
CA ASP A 58 2.71 8.99 0.72
C ASP A 58 1.98 7.86 1.43
N HIS A 59 0.82 8.15 2.03
CA HIS A 59 -0.03 7.17 2.70
C HIS A 59 -1.50 7.38 2.32
N CYS A 60 -2.10 6.41 1.63
CA CYS A 60 -3.45 6.55 1.09
C CYS A 60 -4.49 6.90 2.17
N SER A 61 -4.44 6.27 3.34
CA SER A 61 -5.42 6.52 4.40
C SER A 61 -5.30 7.87 5.11
N ARG A 62 -4.19 8.59 4.89
CA ARG A 62 -3.93 9.91 5.47
C ARG A 62 -4.05 11.02 4.42
N ASP A 63 -3.52 10.77 3.22
CA ASP A 63 -3.24 11.81 2.24
C ASP A 63 -4.14 11.73 0.98
N CYS A 64 -4.77 10.57 0.71
CA CYS A 64 -5.64 10.44 -0.47
C CYS A 64 -7.08 10.85 -0.11
N PRO A 65 -7.64 11.87 -0.77
CA PRO A 65 -8.99 12.36 -0.46
C PRO A 65 -10.10 11.35 -0.79
N ASP A 66 -9.82 10.42 -1.70
CA ASP A 66 -10.78 9.41 -2.12
C ASP A 66 -10.70 8.12 -1.27
N PHE A 67 -9.76 8.03 -0.33
CA PHE A 67 -9.60 6.82 0.47
C PHE A 67 -10.71 6.71 1.52
N PRO A 68 -11.36 5.54 1.69
CA PRO A 68 -11.14 4.28 0.97
C PRO A 68 -11.76 4.28 -0.45
N CYS A 69 -10.92 4.09 -1.48
CA CYS A 69 -11.34 4.23 -2.88
C CYS A 69 -11.63 2.88 -3.56
N GLU A 70 -12.28 2.93 -4.72
CA GLU A 70 -12.68 1.74 -5.49
C GLU A 70 -11.52 0.77 -5.76
N LYS A 71 -10.30 1.28 -5.97
CA LYS A 71 -9.11 0.43 -6.17
C LYS A 71 -8.85 -0.50 -4.98
N TYR A 72 -9.07 -0.04 -3.75
CA TYR A 72 -8.96 -0.90 -2.57
C TYR A 72 -10.10 -1.93 -2.48
N TYR A 73 -11.32 -1.53 -2.84
CA TYR A 73 -12.48 -2.43 -2.85
C TYR A 73 -12.36 -3.54 -3.91
N GLN A 74 -11.74 -3.26 -5.06
CA GLN A 74 -11.50 -4.24 -6.12
C GLN A 74 -10.35 -5.19 -5.79
N MET A 75 -9.26 -4.67 -5.23
CA MET A 75 -8.06 -5.46 -4.95
C MET A 75 -8.16 -6.29 -3.67
N GLU A 76 -8.98 -5.86 -2.70
CA GLU A 76 -9.15 -6.46 -1.36
C GLU A 76 -7.83 -6.79 -0.63
N ILE A 77 -6.76 -6.05 -0.94
CA ILE A 77 -5.43 -6.19 -0.35
C ILE A 77 -4.87 -4.80 -0.04
N PRO A 78 -4.33 -4.56 1.18
CA PRO A 78 -4.26 -5.49 2.32
C PRO A 78 -5.57 -5.56 3.12
N TYR A 79 -6.60 -4.81 2.73
CA TYR A 79 -7.81 -4.62 3.51
C TYR A 79 -9.00 -5.33 2.84
N SER A 80 -9.75 -6.09 3.63
CA SER A 80 -11.02 -6.66 3.20
C SER A 80 -12.06 -5.57 3.01
N LYS A 81 -13.09 -5.82 2.18
CA LYS A 81 -14.26 -4.94 2.05
C LYS A 81 -14.85 -4.53 3.40
N LYS A 82 -15.00 -5.49 4.32
CA LYS A 82 -15.51 -5.21 5.67
C LYS A 82 -14.66 -4.19 6.43
N PHE A 83 -13.33 -4.28 6.34
CA PHE A 83 -12.46 -3.32 7.01
C PHE A 83 -12.46 -1.95 6.31
N LEU A 84 -12.51 -1.93 4.97
CA LEU A 84 -12.68 -0.70 4.20
C LEU A 84 -13.99 0.03 4.57
N ASP A 85 -15.09 -0.70 4.77
CA ASP A 85 -16.36 -0.12 5.22
C ASP A 85 -16.28 0.48 6.64
N ILE A 86 -15.47 -0.12 7.52
CA ILE A 86 -15.19 0.45 8.85
C ILE A 86 -14.38 1.73 8.70
N LEU A 87 -13.29 1.71 7.92
CA LEU A 87 -12.47 2.89 7.65
C LEU A 87 -13.30 4.03 7.05
N LYS A 88 -14.19 3.73 6.10
CA LYS A 88 -15.09 4.71 5.49
C LYS A 88 -16.02 5.39 6.50
N LYS A 89 -16.42 4.68 7.57
CA LYS A 89 -17.23 5.24 8.66
C LYS A 89 -16.42 6.08 9.64
N VAL A 90 -15.16 5.70 9.90
CA VAL A 90 -14.27 6.39 10.84
C VAL A 90 -13.67 7.65 10.24
N LEU A 91 -13.31 7.60 8.95
CA LEU A 91 -12.71 8.70 8.20
C LEU A 91 -13.74 9.70 7.66
N LYS A 92 -15.01 9.63 8.12
CA LYS A 92 -16.05 10.57 7.73
C LYS A 92 -15.57 12.01 7.94
N HIS A 93 -15.27 12.68 6.83
CA HIS A 93 -15.24 14.13 6.74
C HIS A 93 -16.65 14.69 6.88
#